data_AF-A0A7K0Y6G2-F1
#
_entry.id   AF-A0A7K0Y6G2-F1
#
_cell.length_a   1.000
_cell.length_b   1.000
_cell.length_c   1.000
_cell.angle_alpha   90.00
_cell.angle_beta   90.00
_cell.angle_gamma   90.00
#
_symmetry.space_group_name_H-M   'P 1'
#
loop_
_entity.id
_entity.type
_entity.pdbx_description
1 polymer ?
#
loop_
_entity_poly.entity_id
_entity_poly.type
_entity_poly.pdbx_seq_one_letter_code
_entity_poly.pdbx_strand_id
1 'polypeptide(L)'
;MYISVVISNLSLEGFRSFGNRQLIDLAPLTFVYGPNSAGKSSIIKSLLLLQQSVQFSTNPFPLWRGPQVDLGSVWDSVHGHQPNSAMKVGLTIDQPSLPRRTEIENQAIFTT
;
A
#
# COMPACT_ATOMS: atom_id res chain seq x y z
N MET A 1 14.32 -19.93 8.78
CA MET A 1 14.46 -18.46 8.73
C MET A 1 13.23 -17.90 8.05
N TYR A 2 12.34 -17.18 8.75
CA TYR A 2 11.20 -16.52 8.12
C TYR A 2 11.70 -15.21 7.50
N ILE A 3 11.38 -15.01 6.23
CA ILE A 3 11.65 -13.75 5.53
C ILE A 3 10.44 -12.86 5.79
N SER A 4 10.63 -11.77 6.53
CA SER A 4 9.59 -10.80 6.75
C SER A 4 9.44 -9.92 5.51
N VAL A 5 8.28 -9.98 4.86
CA VAL A 5 7.87 -8.99 3.87
C VAL A 5 7.27 -7.82 4.64
N VAL A 6 7.72 -6.59 4.37
CA VAL A 6 7.26 -5.40 5.09
C VAL A 6 6.73 -4.37 4.10
N ILE A 7 5.58 -3.78 4.41
CA ILE A 7 5.08 -2.61 3.69
C ILE A 7 5.77 -1.39 4.32
N SER A 8 6.62 -0.72 3.55
CA SER A 8 7.48 0.35 4.05
C SER A 8 6.94 1.75 3.76
N ASN A 9 6.12 1.91 2.72
CA ASN A 9 5.57 3.21 2.37
C ASN A 9 4.17 3.12 1.73
N LEU A 10 3.34 4.11 2.02
CA LEU A 10 2.07 4.38 1.35
C LEU A 10 2.15 5.72 0.61
N SER A 11 1.94 5.69 -0.71
CA SER A 11 1.90 6.87 -1.57
C SER A 11 0.45 7.26 -1.88
N LEU A 12 0.07 8.50 -1.61
CA LEU A 12 -1.24 9.07 -1.93
C LEU A 12 -1.10 10.37 -2.72
N GLU A 13 -1.82 10.50 -3.84
CA GLU A 13 -1.86 11.69 -4.70
C GLU A 13 -3.28 11.83 -5.27
N GLY A 14 -3.86 13.02 -5.23
CA GLY A 14 -5.22 13.26 -5.70
C GLY A 14 -6.32 12.47 -4.97
N PHE A 15 -6.05 11.94 -3.76
CA PHE A 15 -6.97 11.09 -3.01
C PHE A 15 -7.54 11.81 -1.78
N ARG A 16 -8.81 12.19 -1.80
CA ARG A 16 -9.54 12.84 -0.69
C ARG A 16 -8.79 14.06 -0.15
N SER A 17 -8.29 14.03 1.09
CA SER A 17 -7.52 15.12 1.70
C SER A 17 -6.13 15.31 1.09
N PHE A 18 -5.62 14.30 0.38
CA PHE A 18 -4.26 14.26 -0.16
C PHE A 18 -4.26 14.78 -1.60
N GLY A 19 -4.17 16.10 -1.76
CA GLY A 19 -4.10 16.74 -3.09
C GLY A 19 -2.77 16.46 -3.78
N ASN A 20 -1.68 16.98 -3.20
CA ASN A 20 -0.33 16.71 -3.68
C ASN A 20 0.13 15.30 -3.28
N ARG A 21 1.12 14.76 -4.00
CA ARG A 21 1.74 13.47 -3.66
C ARG A 21 2.32 13.54 -2.25
N GLN A 22 1.94 12.58 -1.42
CA GLN A 22 2.48 12.36 -0.07
C GLN A 22 2.98 10.93 0.02
N LEU A 23 4.16 10.78 0.64
CA LEU A 23 4.74 9.48 0.99
C LEU A 23 4.63 9.35 2.51
N ILE A 24 4.00 8.27 2.96
CA ILE A 24 3.77 7.98 4.37
C ILE A 24 4.59 6.76 4.71
N ASP A 25 5.63 6.95 5.53
CA ASP A 25 6.45 5.83 6.00
C ASP A 25 5.64 4.95 6.95
N LEU A 26 5.75 3.64 6.73
CA LEU A 26 5.08 2.62 7.52
C LEU A 26 6.12 1.76 8.22
N ALA A 27 5.91 1.57 9.52
CA ALA A 27 6.65 0.63 10.36
C ALA A 27 5.70 -0.49 10.82
N PRO A 28 6.24 -1.64 11.28
CA PRO A 28 5.42 -2.73 11.81
C PRO A 28 4.39 -2.30 12.86
N LEU A 29 4.69 -1.25 13.61
CA LEU A 29 3.73 -0.51 14.44
C LEU A 29 3.70 0.96 14.00
N THR A 30 2.61 1.36 13.37
CA THR A 30 2.39 2.74 12.91
C THR A 30 1.20 3.36 13.64
N PHE A 31 1.40 4.49 14.30
CA PHE A 31 0.33 5.25 14.95
C PHE A 31 -0.21 6.32 14.02
N VAL A 32 -1.52 6.26 13.72
CA VAL A 32 -2.21 7.29 12.92
C VAL A 32 -3.06 8.15 13.85
N TYR A 33 -2.61 9.36 14.14
CA TYR A 33 -3.28 10.31 15.05
C TYR A 33 -3.31 11.73 14.48
N GLY A 34 -4.12 12.62 15.08
CA GLY A 34 -4.28 14.01 14.67
C GLY A 34 -5.74 14.49 14.65
N PRO A 35 -6.01 15.75 14.27
CA PRO A 35 -7.34 16.35 14.28
C PRO A 35 -8.35 15.60 13.40
N ASN A 36 -9.64 15.75 13.70
CA ASN A 36 -10.71 15.24 12.84
C ASN A 36 -10.59 15.85 11.43
N SER A 37 -10.96 15.06 10.44
CA SER A 37 -10.87 15.44 9.02
C SER A 37 -9.46 15.66 8.46
N ALA A 38 -8.39 15.43 9.24
CA ALA A 38 -7.00 15.50 8.78
C ALA A 38 -6.58 14.37 7.80
N GLY A 39 -7.50 13.52 7.34
CA GLY A 39 -7.22 12.45 6.37
C GLY A 39 -6.84 11.09 6.97
N LYS A 40 -6.88 10.92 8.30
CA LYS A 40 -6.60 9.65 8.98
C LYS A 40 -7.42 8.47 8.43
N SER A 41 -8.74 8.64 8.28
CA SER A 41 -9.60 7.60 7.70
C SER A 41 -9.29 7.35 6.22
N SER A 42 -8.82 8.37 5.49
CA SER A 42 -8.39 8.23 4.10
C SER A 42 -7.15 7.34 3.99
N ILE A 43 -6.18 7.46 4.92
CA ILE A 43 -5.02 6.55 5.01
C ILE A 43 -5.49 5.10 5.14
N ILE A 44 -6.31 4.80 6.14
CA ILE A 44 -6.80 3.44 6.37
C ILE A 44 -7.62 2.93 5.18
N LYS A 45 -8.52 3.75 4.65
CA LYS A 45 -9.36 3.39 3.49
C LYS A 45 -8.55 3.11 2.24
N SER A 46 -7.43 3.79 2.03
CA SER A 46 -6.55 3.54 0.89
C SER A 46 -5.85 2.17 0.97
N LEU A 47 -5.46 1.76 2.18
CA LEU A 47 -4.90 0.42 2.43
C LEU A 47 -5.94 -0.68 2.18
N LEU A 48 -7.18 -0.47 2.68
CA LEU A 48 -8.28 -1.41 2.45
C LEU A 48 -8.68 -1.50 0.97
N LEU A 49 -8.65 -0.38 0.25
CA LEU A 49 -8.87 -0.35 -1.20
C LEU A 49 -7.86 -1.22 -1.93
N LEU A 50 -6.56 -1.06 -1.62
CA LEU A 50 -5.51 -1.86 -2.25
C LEU A 50 -5.64 -3.33 -1.89
N GLN A 51 -5.84 -3.66 -0.62
CA GLN A 51 -6.03 -5.02 -0.15
C GLN A 51 -7.19 -5.71 -0.90
N GLN A 52 -8.38 -5.10 -0.92
CA GLN A 52 -9.54 -5.72 -1.56
C GLN A 52 -9.42 -5.78 -3.09
N SER A 53 -8.71 -4.82 -3.69
CA SER A 53 -8.44 -4.84 -5.13
C SER A 53 -7.50 -5.98 -5.50
N VAL A 54 -6.44 -6.21 -4.71
CA VAL A 54 -5.52 -7.34 -4.92
C VAL A 54 -6.20 -8.68 -4.66
N GLN A 55 -7.07 -8.75 -3.65
CA GLN A 55 -7.66 -10.02 -3.22
C GLN A 55 -8.89 -10.45 -4.01
N PHE A 56 -9.73 -9.50 -4.45
CA PHE A 56 -11.05 -9.80 -5.00
C PHE A 56 -11.32 -9.21 -6.40
N SER A 57 -10.49 -8.28 -6.89
CA SER A 57 -10.76 -7.71 -8.22
C SER A 57 -10.53 -8.76 -9.32
N THR A 58 -11.46 -8.83 -10.27
CA THR A 58 -11.39 -9.71 -11.44
C THR A 58 -10.95 -8.96 -12.70
N ASN A 59 -10.70 -7.66 -12.60
CA ASN A 59 -10.38 -6.78 -13.71
C ASN A 59 -9.15 -5.91 -13.34
N PRO A 60 -8.51 -5.23 -14.30
CA PRO A 60 -7.32 -4.42 -14.02
C PRO A 60 -7.62 -3.13 -13.25
N PHE A 61 -8.88 -2.90 -12.86
CA PHE A 61 -9.28 -1.72 -12.11
C PHE A 61 -9.37 -2.01 -10.61
N PRO A 62 -9.12 -1.00 -9.76
CA PRO A 62 -9.34 -1.12 -8.34
C PRO A 62 -10.81 -1.43 -8.03
N LEU A 63 -11.04 -2.36 -7.11
CA LEU A 63 -12.38 -2.65 -6.62
C LEU A 63 -12.82 -1.52 -5.70
N TRP A 64 -13.59 -0.56 -6.21
CA TRP A 64 -13.94 0.67 -5.48
C TRP A 64 -14.94 0.47 -4.35
N ARG A 65 -15.81 -0.54 -4.52
CA ARG A 65 -16.83 -0.96 -3.56
C ARG A 65 -16.69 -2.44 -3.32
N GLY A 66 -16.43 -2.81 -2.07
CA GLY A 66 -16.17 -4.19 -1.71
C GLY A 66 -16.38 -4.41 -0.22
N PRO A 67 -16.14 -5.65 0.24
CA PRO A 67 -16.41 -6.06 1.61
C PRO A 67 -15.50 -5.36 2.65
N GLN A 68 -14.32 -4.87 2.25
CA GLN A 68 -13.38 -4.22 3.16
C GLN A 68 -13.59 -2.70 3.19
N VAL A 69 -13.93 -2.09 2.05
CA VAL A 69 -14.22 -0.67 1.95
C VAL A 69 -15.20 -0.36 0.81
N ASP A 70 -16.13 0.55 1.09
CA ASP A 70 -16.94 1.24 0.09
C ASP A 70 -16.49 2.71 0.04
N LEU A 71 -15.91 3.11 -1.09
CA LEU A 71 -15.45 4.48 -1.32
C LEU A 71 -16.47 5.37 -2.02
N GLY A 72 -17.68 4.86 -2.29
CA GLY A 72 -18.71 5.58 -3.01
C GLY A 72 -18.45 5.57 -4.52
N SER A 73 -18.65 6.72 -5.15
CA SER A 73 -18.17 6.98 -6.51
C SER A 73 -16.67 7.24 -6.50
N VAL A 74 -16.01 7.02 -7.63
CA VAL A 74 -14.62 7.46 -7.83
C VAL A 74 -14.49 8.97 -7.58
N TRP A 75 -15.48 9.74 -8.02
CA TRP A 75 -15.51 11.19 -7.87
C TRP A 75 -15.50 11.66 -6.42
N ASP A 76 -16.12 10.91 -5.49
CA ASP A 76 -16.13 11.21 -4.05
C ASP A 76 -14.75 11.07 -3.40
N SER A 77 -13.83 10.40 -4.10
CA SER A 77 -12.48 10.15 -3.63
C SER A 77 -11.43 10.98 -4.35
N VAL A 78 -11.77 11.65 -5.47
CA VAL A 78 -10.87 12.57 -6.15
C VAL A 78 -10.75 13.86 -5.34
N HIS A 79 -9.52 14.29 -5.06
CA HIS A 79 -9.27 15.54 -4.36
C HIS A 79 -9.93 16.73 -5.09
N GLY A 80 -10.66 17.55 -4.34
CA GLY A 80 -11.36 18.72 -4.88
C GLY A 80 -12.50 18.39 -5.87
N HIS A 81 -12.87 17.12 -6.03
CA HIS A 81 -13.92 16.65 -6.95
C HIS A 81 -13.70 17.10 -8.41
N GLN A 82 -12.44 17.23 -8.84
CA GLN A 82 -12.09 17.70 -10.19
C GLN A 82 -11.98 16.52 -11.18
N PRO A 83 -12.83 16.42 -12.21
CA PRO A 83 -12.94 15.20 -13.03
C PRO A 83 -11.68 14.80 -13.81
N ASN A 84 -10.80 15.76 -14.10
CA ASN A 84 -9.57 15.55 -14.89
C ASN A 84 -8.31 15.40 -14.03
N SER A 85 -8.45 15.28 -12.70
CA SER A 85 -7.30 15.10 -11.81
C SER A 85 -6.92 13.63 -11.72
N ALA A 86 -5.66 13.32 -11.98
CA ALA A 86 -5.13 11.98 -11.77
C ALA A 86 -5.10 11.65 -10.28
N MET A 87 -5.56 10.46 -9.91
CA MET A 87 -5.51 9.92 -8.55
C MET A 87 -4.57 8.72 -8.54
N LYS A 88 -3.63 8.68 -7.59
CA LYS A 88 -2.68 7.58 -7.43
C LYS A 88 -2.65 7.13 -5.98
N VAL A 89 -2.75 5.82 -5.80
CA VAL A 89 -2.64 5.13 -4.52
C VAL A 89 -1.67 3.99 -4.73
N GLY A 90 -0.62 3.88 -3.91
CA GLY A 90 0.42 2.88 -4.10
C GLY A 90 1.12 2.49 -2.81
N LEU A 91 1.77 1.32 -2.83
CA LEU A 91 2.57 0.80 -1.73
C LEU A 91 3.99 0.49 -2.19
N THR A 92 4.94 0.69 -1.30
CA THR A 92 6.28 0.10 -1.42
C THR A 92 6.36 -1.10 -0.47
N ILE A 93 6.85 -2.21 -0.99
CA ILE A 93 7.04 -3.45 -0.24
C ILE A 93 8.53 -3.78 -0.28
N ASP A 94 9.13 -3.87 0.89
CA ASP A 94 10.51 -4.28 1.06
C ASP A 94 10.54 -5.81 1.24
N GLN A 95 11.25 -6.49 0.34
CA GLN A 95 11.59 -7.90 0.49
C GLN A 95 13.09 -8.05 0.72
N PRO A 96 13.53 -8.75 1.78
CA PRO A 96 14.92 -9.16 1.91
C PRO A 96 15.31 -10.03 0.71
N SER A 97 16.43 -9.70 0.05
CA SER A 97 16.99 -10.56 -0.99
C SER A 97 17.35 -11.91 -0.39
N LEU A 98 16.88 -13.00 -0.99
CA LEU A 98 17.36 -14.34 -0.66
C LEU A 98 18.89 -14.39 -0.86
N PRO A 99 19.67 -15.00 0.05
CA PRO A 99 21.05 -15.34 -0.27
C PRO A 99 21.05 -16.22 -1.51
N ARG A 100 21.91 -15.91 -2.49
CA ARG A 100 21.98 -16.69 -3.74
C ARG A 100 22.37 -18.12 -3.39
N ARG A 101 21.67 -19.08 -4.02
CA ARG A 101 21.85 -20.52 -3.82
C ARG A 101 23.31 -21.00 -3.99
N THR A 102 24.17 -20.23 -4.65
CA THR A 102 25.59 -20.49 -4.86
C THR A 102 26.48 -20.40 -3.61
N GLU A 103 26.06 -19.73 -2.53
CA GLU A 103 26.88 -19.69 -1.29
C GLU A 103 26.73 -20.94 -0.42
N ILE A 104 25.63 -21.68 -0.55
CA ILE A 104 25.32 -22.84 0.30
C ILE A 104 26.09 -24.09 -0.16
N GLU A 105 26.38 -24.22 -1.47
CA GLU A 105 27.14 -25.37 -2.00
C GLU A 105 28.66 -25.28 -1.69
N ASN A 106 29.22 -24.08 -1.54
CA ASN A 106 30.65 -23.89 -1.28
C ASN A 106 31.07 -24.12 0.18
N GLN A 107 30.12 -24.26 1.12
CA GLN A 107 30.42 -24.52 2.54
C GLN A 107 30.22 -25.99 2.93
N ALA A 108 29.64 -26.82 2.07
CA ALA A 108 29.34 -28.23 2.38
C ALA A 108 30.44 -29.22 1.97
N ILE A 109 31.56 -28.75 1.37
CA ILE A 109 32.63 -29.61 0.83
C ILE A 109 33.95 -29.37 1.58
N PHE A 110 33.96 -29.28 2.92
CA PHE A 110 35.22 -29.34 3.69
C PHE A 110 35.01 -29.97 5.07
N THR A 111 34.76 -31.28 5.10
CA THR A 111 35.08 -32.11 6.27
C THR A 111 35.52 -33.49 5.80
N THR A 112 36.83 -33.75 5.85
CA THR A 112 37.44 -35.10 5.84
C THR A 112 37.99 -35.36 7.23
#